data_AF-A0A951QRY4-F1
#
_entry.id   AF-A0A951QRY4-F1
#
_cell.length_a   1.000
_cell.length_b   1.000
_cell.length_c   1.000
_cell.angle_alpha   90.00
_cell.angle_beta   90.00
_cell.angle_gamma   90.00
#
_symmetry.space_group_name_H-M   'P 1'
#
loop_
_entity.id
_entity.type
_entity.pdbx_description
1 polymer ?
#
loop_
_entity_poly.entity_id
_entity_poly.type
_entity_poly.pdbx_seq_one_letter_code
_entity_poly.pdbx_strand_id
1 'polypeptide(L)'
;MTGITDEETLNKKGTGIPEIKKKIFNYINTERVFILKKRCEASINTILSTSEEIYNLVSKRYPENPEDAKRFEEERRRVLFAEWWNHLWEKKKADLQKFYDYAVLSRTLDNLTGNSTSSLDRFQERYLQIVASEIQKLKEETFRKKDIIFAANSYPEFDRMKANFAWREALYGDVSKFLSAIARQLAGELQDEALKLVEYMTSLLWGSNQVKARLIEKSEEYFFSKLENSLSVLFLRFARPVAEVLIRAPLNSDAREKIVKSLGVDIEIVDNYYIGDEPAFAVLKRYAKYGHKLLYYPETRQQILGVRGVAAPIINSPRQVTIDVYNEFQSPQEDVIFEVENDINAFTEYLRAAIFQAAGFESYCIQELKGLIDSFREKQGTWTGVAQNEVNKG
;
A
#
# COMPACT_ATOMS: atom_id res chain seq x y z
N MET A 1 98.90 -79.94 4.50
CA MET A 1 97.54 -79.37 4.45
C MET A 1 96.94 -79.52 5.85
N THR A 2 96.57 -78.53 6.64
CA THR A 2 96.95 -77.11 6.79
C THR A 2 97.12 -76.97 8.32
N GLY A 3 98.35 -76.87 8.80
CA GLY A 3 98.70 -77.01 10.23
C GLY A 3 98.40 -75.77 11.05
N ILE A 4 97.14 -75.55 11.40
CA ILE A 4 96.71 -74.52 12.36
C ILE A 4 95.79 -75.21 13.38
N THR A 5 96.26 -75.33 14.62
CA THR A 5 95.61 -76.05 15.74
C THR A 5 94.91 -75.11 16.73
N ASP A 6 94.52 -73.92 16.29
CA ASP A 6 93.76 -72.97 17.10
C ASP A 6 92.46 -72.56 16.36
N GLU A 7 91.34 -72.98 16.94
CA GLU A 7 89.98 -72.82 16.39
C GLU A 7 89.60 -71.33 16.25
N GLU A 8 90.20 -70.46 17.07
CA GLU A 8 89.98 -69.02 17.05
C GLU A 8 90.69 -68.32 15.87
N THR A 9 91.88 -68.79 15.50
CA THR A 9 92.59 -68.30 14.30
C THR A 9 92.00 -68.83 13.00
N LEU A 10 91.43 -70.04 12.99
CA LEU A 10 90.71 -70.60 11.82
C LEU A 10 89.43 -69.82 11.53
N ASN A 11 88.67 -69.42 12.56
CA ASN A 11 87.49 -68.57 12.43
C ASN A 11 87.80 -67.12 11.99
N LYS A 12 88.98 -66.58 12.34
CA LYS A 12 89.39 -65.21 11.97
C LYS A 12 90.08 -65.10 10.60
N LYS A 13 90.74 -66.16 10.10
CA LYS A 13 91.49 -66.12 8.82
C LYS A 13 90.99 -67.09 7.73
N GLY A 14 90.24 -68.14 8.08
CA GLY A 14 89.79 -69.17 7.14
C GLY A 14 88.39 -68.96 6.55
N THR A 15 87.56 -68.11 7.18
CA THR A 15 86.23 -67.79 6.68
C THR A 15 86.17 -66.29 6.39
N GLY A 16 85.72 -65.87 5.20
CA GLY A 16 85.61 -64.45 4.82
C GLY A 16 84.61 -63.62 5.65
N ILE A 17 84.09 -64.18 6.75
CA ILE A 17 83.07 -63.61 7.63
C ILE A 17 83.51 -62.27 8.26
N PRO A 18 84.76 -62.07 8.72
CA PRO A 18 85.19 -60.78 9.26
C PRO A 18 85.20 -59.65 8.21
N GLU A 19 85.60 -59.95 6.97
CA GLU A 19 85.55 -58.99 5.87
C GLU A 19 84.11 -58.66 5.46
N ILE A 20 83.24 -59.68 5.39
CA ILE A 20 81.81 -59.49 5.12
C ILE A 20 81.18 -58.64 6.22
N LYS A 21 81.46 -58.93 7.50
CA LYS A 21 80.99 -58.14 8.65
C LYS A 21 81.47 -56.70 8.56
N LYS A 22 82.74 -56.46 8.21
CA LYS A 22 83.29 -55.10 8.02
C LYS A 22 82.62 -54.36 6.86
N LYS A 23 82.37 -55.03 5.73
CA LYS A 23 81.65 -54.46 4.59
C LYS A 23 80.19 -54.17 4.93
N ILE A 24 79.50 -55.04 5.66
CA ILE A 24 78.13 -54.83 6.13
C ILE A 24 78.07 -53.64 7.10
N PHE A 25 78.99 -53.55 8.06
CA PHE A 25 79.06 -52.41 8.97
C PHE A 25 79.36 -51.10 8.24
N ASN A 26 80.24 -51.13 7.23
CA ASN A 26 80.50 -49.94 6.40
C ASN A 26 79.30 -49.56 5.53
N TYR A 27 78.59 -50.54 4.97
CA TYR A 27 77.35 -50.30 4.24
C TYR A 27 76.26 -49.70 5.16
N ILE A 28 76.07 -50.25 6.35
CA ILE A 28 75.04 -49.79 7.29
C ILE A 28 75.39 -48.41 7.85
N ASN A 29 76.58 -48.26 8.43
CA ASN A 29 76.94 -47.05 9.20
C ASN A 29 77.38 -45.88 8.32
N THR A 30 77.77 -46.15 7.08
CA THR A 30 78.31 -45.12 6.19
C THR A 30 77.39 -44.91 5.01
N GLU A 31 77.20 -45.92 4.15
CA GLU A 31 76.44 -45.76 2.90
C GLU A 31 74.93 -45.58 3.14
N ARG A 32 74.32 -46.43 3.96
CA ARG A 32 72.88 -46.38 4.26
C ARG A 32 72.52 -45.17 5.11
N VAL A 33 73.35 -44.83 6.11
CA VAL A 33 73.19 -43.59 6.90
C VAL A 33 73.31 -42.37 6.00
N PHE A 34 74.25 -42.34 5.06
CA PHE A 34 74.39 -41.25 4.11
C PHE A 34 73.16 -41.10 3.19
N ILE A 35 72.62 -42.21 2.69
CA ILE A 35 71.39 -42.20 1.86
C ILE A 35 70.18 -41.71 2.67
N LEU A 36 70.03 -42.18 3.92
CA LEU A 36 68.96 -41.73 4.82
C LEU A 36 69.09 -40.24 5.13
N LYS A 37 70.29 -39.78 5.48
CA LYS A 37 70.58 -38.36 5.73
C LYS A 37 70.20 -37.50 4.52
N LYS A 38 70.64 -37.90 3.32
CA LYS A 38 70.30 -37.19 2.07
C LYS A 38 68.79 -37.13 1.80
N ARG A 39 68.04 -38.21 2.09
CA ARG A 39 66.57 -38.23 1.96
C ARG A 39 65.87 -37.34 2.98
N CYS A 40 66.32 -37.35 4.23
CA CYS A 40 65.80 -36.48 5.27
C CYS A 40 66.10 -35.00 4.96
N GLU A 41 67.32 -34.68 4.56
CA GLU A 41 67.71 -33.33 4.13
C GLU A 41 66.86 -32.84 2.95
N ALA A 42 66.65 -33.68 1.93
CA ALA A 42 65.77 -33.35 0.82
C ALA A 42 64.34 -33.05 1.29
N SER A 43 63.79 -33.88 2.19
CA SER A 43 62.43 -33.69 2.72
C SER A 43 62.31 -32.43 3.56
N ILE A 44 63.29 -32.15 4.43
CA ILE A 44 63.36 -30.93 5.25
C ILE A 44 63.43 -29.70 4.34
N ASN A 45 64.29 -29.73 3.32
CA ASN A 45 64.42 -28.63 2.38
C ASN A 45 63.12 -28.36 1.61
N THR A 46 62.39 -29.40 1.20
CA THR A 46 61.06 -29.24 0.58
C THR A 46 60.05 -28.62 1.54
N ILE A 47 60.02 -29.06 2.80
CA ILE A 47 59.11 -28.49 3.81
C ILE A 47 59.44 -27.02 4.05
N LEU A 48 60.72 -26.69 4.20
CA LEU A 48 61.18 -25.31 4.41
C LEU A 48 60.84 -24.43 3.20
N SER A 49 61.15 -24.86 1.97
CA SER A 49 60.84 -24.05 0.78
C SER A 49 59.34 -23.86 0.61
N THR A 50 58.52 -24.90 0.84
CA THR A 50 57.06 -24.80 0.76
C THR A 50 56.51 -23.87 1.84
N SER A 51 57.04 -23.94 3.06
CA SER A 51 56.63 -23.07 4.17
C SER A 51 57.01 -21.62 3.91
N GLU A 52 58.18 -21.39 3.33
CA GLU A 52 58.66 -20.06 2.94
C GLU A 52 57.85 -19.48 1.77
N GLU A 53 57.44 -20.29 0.80
CA GLU A 53 56.50 -19.89 -0.25
C GLU A 53 55.13 -19.52 0.31
N ILE A 54 54.57 -20.34 1.21
CA ILE A 54 53.30 -20.03 1.89
C ILE A 54 53.45 -18.73 2.69
N TYR A 55 54.52 -18.58 3.46
CA TYR A 55 54.80 -17.37 4.22
C TYR A 55 54.85 -16.14 3.32
N ASN A 56 55.65 -16.18 2.25
CA ASN A 56 55.81 -15.08 1.30
C ASN A 56 54.51 -14.73 0.56
N LEU A 57 53.63 -15.69 0.33
CA LEU A 57 52.30 -15.44 -0.24
C LEU A 57 51.35 -14.78 0.77
N VAL A 58 51.38 -15.23 2.03
CA VAL A 58 50.50 -14.75 3.10
C VAL A 58 50.95 -13.36 3.59
N SER A 59 52.24 -13.14 3.82
CA SER A 59 52.80 -11.87 4.31
C SER A 59 52.61 -10.71 3.33
N LYS A 60 52.51 -11.00 2.03
CA LYS A 60 52.14 -10.00 1.01
C LYS A 60 50.69 -9.53 1.10
N ARG A 61 49.79 -10.32 1.70
CA ARG A 61 48.35 -10.05 1.76
C ARG A 61 47.85 -9.68 3.16
N TYR A 62 48.55 -10.11 4.20
CA TYR A 62 48.11 -9.95 5.59
C TYR A 62 49.26 -9.42 6.47
N PRO A 63 48.96 -8.54 7.44
CA PRO A 63 49.91 -8.15 8.48
C PRO A 63 50.49 -9.36 9.24
N GLU A 64 51.73 -9.25 9.71
CA GLU A 64 52.37 -10.30 10.51
C GLU A 64 51.69 -10.52 11.88
N ASN A 65 51.08 -9.47 12.44
CA ASN A 65 50.32 -9.56 13.68
C ASN A 65 48.94 -10.21 13.44
N PRO A 66 48.61 -11.34 14.11
CA PRO A 66 47.33 -12.02 13.94
C PRO A 66 46.10 -11.15 14.23
N GLU A 67 46.16 -10.26 15.22
CA GLU A 67 45.05 -9.36 15.56
C GLU A 67 44.83 -8.32 14.47
N ASP A 68 45.90 -7.78 13.90
CA ASP A 68 45.82 -6.81 12.80
C ASP A 68 45.35 -7.48 11.50
N ALA A 69 45.76 -8.74 11.25
CA ALA A 69 45.27 -9.53 10.13
C ALA A 69 43.77 -9.83 10.24
N LYS A 70 43.28 -10.12 11.45
CA LYS A 70 41.85 -10.32 11.70
C LYS A 70 41.06 -9.03 11.47
N ARG A 71 41.53 -7.89 11.98
CA ARG A 71 40.90 -6.58 11.75
C ARG A 71 40.88 -6.22 10.27
N PHE A 72 41.98 -6.45 9.56
CA PHE A 72 42.09 -6.21 8.12
C PHE A 72 41.05 -7.01 7.33
N GLU A 73 40.87 -8.29 7.64
CA GLU A 73 39.83 -9.12 7.00
C GLU A 73 38.40 -8.67 7.36
N GLU A 74 38.15 -8.29 8.62
CA GLU A 74 36.86 -7.75 9.04
C GLU A 74 36.53 -6.43 8.31
N GLU A 75 37.49 -5.52 8.20
CA GLU A 75 37.34 -4.27 7.46
C GLU A 75 37.12 -4.52 5.97
N ARG A 76 37.93 -5.38 5.35
CA ARG A 76 37.77 -5.76 3.96
C ARG A 76 36.38 -6.35 3.67
N ARG A 77 35.89 -7.24 4.54
CA ARG A 77 34.53 -7.79 4.44
C ARG A 77 33.46 -6.71 4.55
N ARG A 78 33.62 -5.76 5.48
CA ARG A 78 32.69 -4.62 5.63
C ARG A 78 32.67 -3.75 4.37
N VAL A 79 33.83 -3.46 3.77
CA VAL A 79 33.93 -2.68 2.53
C VAL A 79 33.23 -3.40 1.38
N LEU A 80 33.57 -4.68 1.16
CA LEU A 80 32.96 -5.48 0.08
C LEU A 80 31.44 -5.61 0.25
N PHE A 81 30.97 -5.81 1.49
CA PHE A 81 29.54 -5.83 1.78
C PHE A 81 28.88 -4.49 1.48
N ALA A 82 29.48 -3.36 1.88
CA ALA A 82 28.93 -2.04 1.63
C ALA A 82 28.82 -1.74 0.13
N GLU A 83 29.86 -2.07 -0.66
CA GLU A 83 29.86 -1.91 -2.11
C GLU A 83 28.76 -2.75 -2.78
N TRP A 84 28.69 -4.04 -2.42
CA TRP A 84 27.66 -4.95 -2.90
C TRP A 84 26.24 -4.45 -2.54
N TRP A 85 26.04 -4.06 -1.28
CA TRP A 85 24.75 -3.62 -0.78
C TRP A 85 24.29 -2.32 -1.46
N ASN A 86 25.19 -1.34 -1.63
CA ASN A 86 24.85 -0.10 -2.31
C ASN A 86 24.38 -0.33 -3.75
N HIS A 87 25.08 -1.19 -4.50
CA HIS A 87 24.65 -1.53 -5.86
C HIS A 87 23.31 -2.28 -5.86
N LEU A 88 23.15 -3.27 -4.98
CA LEU A 88 21.89 -4.01 -4.86
C LEU A 88 20.72 -3.11 -4.44
N TRP A 89 20.98 -2.13 -3.57
CA TRP A 89 19.98 -1.18 -3.08
C TRP A 89 19.49 -0.26 -4.19
N GLU A 90 20.37 0.28 -5.04
CA GLU A 90 19.97 1.04 -6.23
C GLU A 90 19.06 0.22 -7.15
N LYS A 91 19.41 -1.05 -7.37
CA LYS A 91 18.56 -1.97 -8.14
C LYS A 91 17.18 -2.15 -7.50
N LYS A 92 17.11 -2.40 -6.18
CA LYS A 92 15.84 -2.55 -5.45
C LYS A 92 14.99 -1.27 -5.51
N LYS A 93 15.60 -0.08 -5.41
CA LYS A 93 14.89 1.20 -5.56
C LYS A 93 14.30 1.37 -6.96
N ALA A 94 15.04 0.98 -8.00
CA ALA A 94 14.58 1.03 -9.38
C ALA A 94 13.43 0.03 -9.62
N ASP A 95 13.54 -1.18 -9.09
CA ASP A 95 12.48 -2.20 -9.19
C ASP A 95 11.20 -1.74 -8.46
N LEU A 96 11.33 -1.14 -7.27
CA LEU A 96 10.22 -0.51 -6.55
C LEU A 96 9.57 0.64 -7.33
N GLN A 97 10.37 1.49 -7.98
CA GLN A 97 9.84 2.58 -8.80
C GLN A 97 9.00 2.03 -9.95
N LYS A 98 9.52 1.04 -10.68
CA LYS A 98 8.82 0.41 -11.81
C LYS A 98 7.51 -0.25 -11.36
N PHE A 99 7.54 -0.95 -10.22
CA PHE A 99 6.33 -1.54 -9.66
C PHE A 99 5.29 -0.48 -9.32
N TYR A 100 5.69 0.61 -8.67
CA TYR A 100 4.77 1.70 -8.33
C TYR A 100 4.19 2.39 -9.56
N ASP A 101 5.02 2.73 -10.55
CA ASP A 101 4.59 3.40 -11.77
C ASP A 101 3.62 2.52 -12.57
N TYR A 102 3.82 1.20 -12.57
CA TYR A 102 2.94 0.24 -13.20
C TYR A 102 1.64 0.02 -12.41
N ALA A 103 1.74 -0.34 -11.12
CA ALA A 103 0.60 -0.79 -10.32
C ALA A 103 -0.30 0.37 -9.88
N VAL A 104 0.26 1.54 -9.57
CA VAL A 104 -0.49 2.68 -9.02
C VAL A 104 -0.82 3.71 -10.08
N LEU A 105 0.16 4.08 -10.92
CA LEU A 105 0.01 5.17 -11.89
C LEU A 105 -0.33 4.73 -13.32
N SER A 106 -0.31 3.43 -13.64
CA SER A 106 -0.42 2.90 -15.02
C SER A 106 0.51 3.56 -16.05
N ARG A 107 1.64 4.13 -15.60
CA ARG A 107 2.60 4.82 -16.47
C ARG A 107 3.58 3.80 -17.04
N THR A 108 3.17 3.08 -18.06
CA THR A 108 4.08 2.26 -18.88
C THR A 108 4.42 3.02 -20.16
N LEU A 109 5.70 3.07 -20.53
CA LEU A 109 6.17 3.67 -21.80
C LEU A 109 5.51 3.00 -23.03
N ASP A 110 5.03 1.77 -22.86
CA ASP A 110 4.40 0.93 -23.91
C ASP A 110 2.85 0.96 -23.91
N ASN A 111 2.21 1.68 -22.98
CA ASN A 111 0.74 1.74 -22.86
C ASN A 111 0.08 2.79 -23.79
N LEU A 112 0.62 2.98 -25.00
CA LEU A 112 -0.09 3.70 -26.06
C LEU A 112 -1.23 2.87 -26.66
N THR A 113 -1.31 1.58 -26.35
CA THR A 113 -2.33 0.65 -26.87
C THR A 113 -2.66 -0.44 -25.85
N GLY A 114 -3.62 -0.21 -24.94
CA GLY A 114 -4.19 -1.32 -24.14
C GLY A 114 -4.77 -0.93 -22.79
N ASN A 115 -6.09 -1.08 -22.68
CA ASN A 115 -6.98 -1.00 -21.50
C ASN A 115 -6.42 -1.55 -20.16
N SER A 116 -5.48 -0.83 -19.54
CA SER A 116 -5.03 -1.11 -18.17
C SER A 116 -5.46 0.06 -17.27
N THR A 117 -6.63 -0.09 -16.66
CA THR A 117 -7.17 0.85 -15.65
C THR A 117 -6.19 0.96 -14.49
N SER A 118 -5.82 2.19 -14.14
CA SER A 118 -4.95 2.46 -13.00
C SER A 118 -5.61 2.04 -11.69
N SER A 119 -4.79 1.80 -10.65
CA SER A 119 -5.36 1.55 -9.32
C SER A 119 -6.24 2.71 -8.84
N LEU A 120 -6.02 3.92 -9.35
CA LEU A 120 -6.83 5.10 -9.07
C LEU A 120 -8.18 5.03 -9.77
N ASP A 121 -8.22 4.62 -11.04
CA ASP A 121 -9.47 4.39 -11.77
C ASP A 121 -10.31 3.32 -11.07
N ARG A 122 -9.65 2.24 -10.63
CA ARG A 122 -10.29 1.20 -9.83
C ARG A 122 -10.79 1.76 -8.50
N PHE A 123 -10.04 2.61 -7.82
CA PHE A 123 -10.47 3.22 -6.56
C PHE A 123 -11.71 4.11 -6.76
N GLN A 124 -11.76 4.89 -7.84
CA GLN A 124 -12.94 5.68 -8.19
C GLN A 124 -14.14 4.79 -8.54
N GLU A 125 -13.92 3.70 -9.30
CA GLU A 125 -14.98 2.75 -9.60
C GLU A 125 -15.52 2.09 -8.32
N ARG A 126 -14.64 1.67 -7.41
CA ARG A 126 -15.01 1.11 -6.10
C ARG A 126 -15.78 2.13 -5.27
N TYR A 127 -15.38 3.40 -5.26
CA TYR A 127 -16.15 4.46 -4.63
C TYR A 127 -17.59 4.53 -5.17
N LEU A 128 -17.77 4.55 -6.49
CA LEU A 128 -19.09 4.60 -7.10
C LEU A 128 -19.93 3.36 -6.77
N GLN A 129 -19.31 2.17 -6.73
CA GLN A 129 -19.97 0.92 -6.31
C GLN A 129 -20.41 0.98 -4.84
N ILE A 130 -19.54 1.45 -3.94
CA ILE A 130 -19.84 1.62 -2.52
C ILE A 130 -21.01 2.60 -2.36
N VAL A 131 -20.96 3.78 -2.99
CA VAL A 131 -22.03 4.77 -2.96
C VAL A 131 -23.35 4.18 -3.44
N ALA A 132 -23.35 3.46 -4.58
CA ALA A 132 -24.56 2.83 -5.10
C ALA A 132 -25.16 1.80 -4.13
N SER A 133 -24.32 0.95 -3.54
CA SER A 133 -24.75 -0.09 -2.59
C SER A 133 -25.30 0.50 -1.29
N GLU A 134 -24.66 1.53 -0.75
CA GLU A 134 -25.04 2.16 0.51
C GLU A 134 -26.29 3.05 0.33
N ILE A 135 -26.46 3.70 -0.83
CA ILE A 135 -27.67 4.48 -1.14
C ILE A 135 -28.89 3.57 -1.26
N GLN A 136 -28.74 2.37 -1.83
CA GLN A 136 -29.83 1.41 -1.89
C GLN A 136 -30.30 1.01 -0.48
N LYS A 137 -29.36 0.70 0.42
CA LYS A 137 -29.67 0.42 1.84
C LYS A 137 -30.33 1.60 2.54
N LEU A 138 -29.84 2.82 2.31
CA LEU A 138 -30.41 4.05 2.87
C LEU A 138 -31.87 4.22 2.43
N LYS A 139 -32.16 4.04 1.14
CA LYS A 139 -33.52 4.12 0.58
C LYS A 139 -34.44 3.11 1.28
N GLU A 140 -34.06 1.84 1.31
CA GLU A 140 -34.85 0.78 1.95
C GLU A 140 -35.20 1.10 3.42
N GLU A 141 -34.21 1.54 4.20
CA GLU A 141 -34.43 1.85 5.62
C GLU A 141 -35.26 3.12 5.82
N THR A 142 -35.04 4.17 5.02
CA THR A 142 -35.81 5.42 5.15
C THR A 142 -37.29 5.23 4.79
N PHE A 143 -37.58 4.44 3.76
CA PHE A 143 -38.96 4.16 3.33
C PHE A 143 -39.69 3.27 4.33
N ARG A 144 -38.99 2.36 5.01
CA ARG A 144 -39.55 1.59 6.11
C ARG A 144 -39.96 2.47 7.29
N LYS A 145 -39.15 3.48 7.64
CA LYS A 145 -39.45 4.42 8.74
C LYS A 145 -40.56 5.40 8.39
N LYS A 146 -40.64 5.80 7.12
CA LYS A 146 -41.65 6.73 6.60
C LYS A 146 -43.07 6.34 7.00
N ASP A 147 -43.48 5.09 6.81
CA ASP A 147 -44.87 4.67 7.09
C ASP A 147 -45.25 4.85 8.58
N ILE A 148 -44.32 4.55 9.49
CA ILE A 148 -44.49 4.74 10.94
C ILE A 148 -44.61 6.23 11.26
N ILE A 149 -43.74 7.06 10.69
CA ILE A 149 -43.71 8.51 10.93
C ILE A 149 -44.97 9.18 10.37
N PHE A 150 -45.44 8.76 9.20
CA PHE A 150 -46.63 9.32 8.58
C PHE A 150 -47.86 8.99 9.42
N ALA A 151 -48.02 7.72 9.83
CA ALA A 151 -49.10 7.30 10.71
C ALA A 151 -49.10 8.07 12.05
N ALA A 152 -47.93 8.32 12.64
CA ALA A 152 -47.79 9.09 13.88
C ALA A 152 -48.19 10.57 13.74
N ASN A 153 -48.25 11.11 12.52
CA ASN A 153 -48.59 12.50 12.22
C ASN A 153 -49.92 12.64 11.45
N SER A 154 -50.75 11.59 11.39
CA SER A 154 -52.03 11.59 10.67
C SER A 154 -53.26 11.97 11.52
N TYR A 155 -53.12 12.25 12.82
CA TYR A 155 -54.25 12.54 13.71
C TYR A 155 -54.23 13.99 14.24
N PRO A 156 -55.34 14.76 14.16
CA PRO A 156 -56.64 14.43 13.56
C PRO A 156 -56.66 14.48 12.02
N GLU A 157 -55.71 15.21 11.42
CA GLU A 157 -55.45 15.28 9.98
C GLU A 157 -53.93 15.22 9.76
N PHE A 158 -53.48 14.82 8.58
CA PHE A 158 -52.05 14.73 8.26
C PHE A 158 -51.38 16.11 8.22
N ASP A 159 -50.50 16.37 9.19
CA ASP A 159 -49.66 17.56 9.20
C ASP A 159 -48.43 17.33 8.31
N ARG A 160 -48.52 17.83 7.07
CA ARG A 160 -47.45 17.77 6.07
C ARG A 160 -46.12 18.27 6.62
N MET A 161 -46.12 19.45 7.25
CA MET A 161 -44.88 20.10 7.65
C MET A 161 -44.20 19.32 8.78
N LYS A 162 -44.97 18.94 9.80
CA LYS A 162 -44.47 18.17 10.93
C LYS A 162 -43.99 16.78 10.51
N ALA A 163 -44.73 16.09 9.64
CA ALA A 163 -44.33 14.78 9.11
C ALA A 163 -43.04 14.87 8.28
N ASN A 164 -42.91 15.89 7.42
CA ASN A 164 -41.71 16.10 6.60
C ASN A 164 -40.47 16.37 7.48
N PHE A 165 -40.58 17.27 8.47
CA PHE A 165 -39.48 17.51 9.43
C PHE A 165 -39.11 16.24 10.21
N ALA A 166 -40.08 15.50 10.73
CA ALA A 166 -39.82 14.27 11.49
C ALA A 166 -39.13 13.20 10.64
N TRP A 167 -39.56 13.02 9.38
CA TRP A 167 -38.94 12.08 8.47
C TRP A 167 -37.53 12.49 8.08
N ARG A 168 -37.31 13.78 7.81
CA ARG A 168 -35.98 14.33 7.49
C ARG A 168 -35.00 14.23 8.64
N GLU A 169 -35.44 14.41 9.89
CA GLU A 169 -34.58 14.22 11.07
C GLU A 169 -34.13 12.75 11.18
N ALA A 170 -35.05 11.80 11.02
CA ALA A 170 -34.73 10.38 11.00
C ALA A 170 -33.78 10.02 9.85
N LEU A 171 -34.08 10.51 8.64
CA LEU A 171 -33.26 10.31 7.44
C LEU A 171 -31.87 10.93 7.60
N TYR A 172 -31.72 12.11 8.19
CA TYR A 172 -30.43 12.74 8.41
C TYR A 172 -29.54 11.93 9.37
N GLY A 173 -30.14 11.32 10.40
CA GLY A 173 -29.46 10.36 11.27
C GLY A 173 -28.94 9.14 10.52
N ASP A 174 -29.70 8.62 9.57
CA ASP A 174 -29.29 7.50 8.71
C ASP A 174 -28.23 7.91 7.69
N VAL A 175 -28.36 9.09 7.07
CA VAL A 175 -27.37 9.67 6.15
C VAL A 175 -26.02 9.85 6.86
N SER A 176 -26.01 10.27 8.12
CA SER A 176 -24.77 10.41 8.88
C SER A 176 -24.05 9.06 9.04
N LYS A 177 -24.77 7.98 9.35
CA LYS A 177 -24.20 6.62 9.44
C LYS A 177 -23.73 6.10 8.08
N PHE A 178 -24.54 6.34 7.05
CA PHE A 178 -24.23 6.04 5.66
C PHE A 178 -22.92 6.69 5.21
N LEU A 179 -22.71 7.98 5.50
CA LEU A 179 -21.48 8.69 5.15
C LEU A 179 -20.26 8.11 5.87
N SER A 180 -20.38 7.78 7.16
CA SER A 180 -19.33 7.09 7.90
C SER A 180 -19.01 5.71 7.31
N ALA A 181 -20.02 4.96 6.87
CA ALA A 181 -19.84 3.65 6.25
C ALA A 181 -19.06 3.73 4.92
N ILE A 182 -19.34 4.74 4.08
CA ILE A 182 -18.58 4.98 2.85
C ILE A 182 -17.10 5.22 3.17
N ALA A 183 -16.82 6.16 4.08
CA ALA A 183 -15.44 6.51 4.42
C ALA A 183 -14.64 5.31 4.97
N ARG A 184 -15.27 4.49 5.80
CA ARG A 184 -14.70 3.25 6.33
C ARG A 184 -14.39 2.23 5.24
N GLN A 185 -15.31 2.03 4.29
CA GLN A 185 -15.11 1.09 3.18
C GLN A 185 -13.97 1.56 2.26
N LEU A 186 -13.92 2.86 1.95
CA LEU A 186 -12.81 3.45 1.17
C LEU A 186 -11.46 3.29 1.85
N ALA A 187 -11.42 3.40 3.19
CA ALA A 187 -10.19 3.16 3.94
C ALA A 187 -9.72 1.72 3.82
N GLY A 188 -10.64 0.76 3.75
CA GLY A 188 -10.31 -0.65 3.47
C GLY A 188 -9.69 -0.82 2.09
N GLU A 189 -10.29 -0.22 1.05
CA GLU A 189 -9.77 -0.28 -0.32
C GLU A 189 -8.34 0.32 -0.42
N LEU A 190 -8.10 1.47 0.24
CA LEU A 190 -6.76 2.07 0.27
C LEU A 190 -5.76 1.24 1.09
N GLN A 191 -6.21 0.63 2.19
CA GLN A 191 -5.38 -0.27 3.00
C GLN A 191 -4.92 -1.47 2.17
N ASP A 192 -5.82 -2.09 1.40
CA ASP A 192 -5.49 -3.24 0.57
C ASP A 192 -4.41 -2.90 -0.47
N GLU A 193 -4.49 -1.73 -1.10
CA GLU A 193 -3.45 -1.27 -2.02
C GLU A 193 -2.12 -0.96 -1.32
N ALA A 194 -2.17 -0.33 -0.15
CA ALA A 194 -1.00 -0.09 0.66
C ALA A 194 -0.32 -1.40 1.11
N LEU A 195 -1.10 -2.42 1.47
CA LEU A 195 -0.59 -3.72 1.90
C LEU A 195 0.05 -4.50 0.75
N LYS A 196 -0.52 -4.45 -0.47
CA LYS A 196 0.13 -5.01 -1.68
C LYS A 196 1.50 -4.39 -1.92
N LEU A 197 1.60 -3.07 -1.74
CA LEU A 197 2.85 -2.33 -1.91
C LEU A 197 3.87 -2.70 -0.81
N VAL A 198 3.42 -2.84 0.45
CA VAL A 198 4.26 -3.29 1.57
C VAL A 198 4.73 -4.73 1.38
N GLU A 199 3.88 -5.61 0.84
CA GLU A 199 4.24 -7.00 0.52
C GLU A 199 5.33 -7.04 -0.56
N TYR A 200 5.20 -6.23 -1.61
CA TYR A 200 6.24 -6.10 -2.62
C TYR A 200 7.57 -5.63 -2.01
N MET A 201 7.57 -4.58 -1.18
CA MET A 201 8.77 -4.12 -0.47
C MET A 201 9.36 -5.20 0.46
N THR A 202 8.51 -6.02 1.06
CA THR A 202 8.91 -7.14 1.91
C THR A 202 9.62 -8.22 1.09
N SER A 203 9.12 -8.53 -0.10
CA SER A 203 9.77 -9.46 -1.04
C SER A 203 11.14 -8.95 -1.51
N LEU A 204 11.30 -7.62 -1.67
CA LEU A 204 12.60 -7.02 -1.99
C LEU A 204 13.62 -7.24 -0.87
N LEU A 205 13.22 -7.49 0.38
CA LEU A 205 14.14 -7.76 1.49
C LEU A 205 13.97 -9.18 2.04
N TRP A 206 13.90 -10.16 1.13
CA TRP A 206 13.89 -11.60 1.45
C TRP A 206 12.74 -12.04 2.37
N GLY A 207 11.61 -11.33 2.34
CA GLY A 207 10.47 -11.67 3.19
C GLY A 207 10.65 -11.25 4.65
N SER A 208 11.55 -10.31 4.96
CA SER A 208 11.80 -9.91 6.35
C SER A 208 10.57 -9.30 7.02
N ASN A 209 10.13 -9.93 8.11
CA ASN A 209 9.01 -9.46 8.94
C ASN A 209 9.23 -8.04 9.52
N GLN A 210 10.48 -7.56 9.52
CA GLN A 210 10.82 -6.21 9.98
C GLN A 210 10.34 -5.11 9.02
N VAL A 211 10.14 -5.43 7.74
CA VAL A 211 9.72 -4.43 6.73
C VAL A 211 8.31 -3.95 7.03
N LYS A 212 7.37 -4.89 7.11
CA LYS A 212 5.98 -4.62 7.46
C LYS A 212 5.87 -3.88 8.79
N ALA A 213 6.48 -4.40 9.85
CA ALA A 213 6.42 -3.79 11.19
C ALA A 213 6.92 -2.33 11.24
N ARG A 214 7.90 -1.97 10.38
CA ARG A 214 8.46 -0.61 10.32
C ARG A 214 7.77 0.32 9.33
N LEU A 215 6.99 -0.19 8.39
CA LEU A 215 6.25 0.62 7.42
C LEU A 215 4.83 0.93 7.91
N ILE A 216 4.16 -0.04 8.53
CA ILE A 216 2.75 0.09 8.96
C ILE A 216 2.59 0.21 10.48
N GLU A 217 3.50 0.94 11.15
CA GLU A 217 3.51 1.31 12.59
C GLU A 217 2.56 0.52 13.54
N LYS A 218 3.12 -0.18 14.53
CA LYS A 218 2.39 -0.90 15.61
C LYS A 218 1.52 -2.08 15.16
N SER A 219 0.56 -1.89 14.24
CA SER A 219 -0.37 -2.93 13.77
C SER A 219 -1.17 -2.50 12.53
N GLU A 220 -1.71 -3.47 11.78
CA GLU A 220 -2.62 -3.20 10.66
C GLU A 220 -3.89 -2.46 11.09
N GLU A 221 -4.41 -2.73 12.29
CA GLU A 221 -5.60 -2.05 12.82
C GLU A 221 -5.35 -0.56 13.10
N TYR A 222 -4.17 -0.23 13.62
CA TYR A 222 -3.75 1.16 13.81
C TYR A 222 -3.60 1.87 12.45
N PHE A 223 -3.00 1.20 11.47
CA PHE A 223 -2.87 1.73 10.12
C PHE A 223 -4.24 1.98 9.46
N PHE A 224 -5.17 1.02 9.57
CA PHE A 224 -6.55 1.17 9.11
C PHE A 224 -7.23 2.38 9.78
N SER A 225 -7.15 2.48 11.11
CA SER A 225 -7.78 3.57 11.86
C SER A 225 -7.25 4.94 11.45
N LYS A 226 -5.95 5.04 11.12
CA LYS A 226 -5.35 6.28 10.58
C LYS A 226 -5.95 6.64 9.22
N LEU A 227 -6.06 5.67 8.30
CA LEU A 227 -6.66 5.87 6.98
C LEU A 227 -8.16 6.22 7.09
N GLU A 228 -8.91 5.51 7.93
CA GLU A 228 -10.33 5.76 8.19
C GLU A 228 -10.57 7.18 8.70
N ASN A 229 -9.76 7.64 9.67
CA ASN A 229 -9.88 9.00 10.19
C ASN A 229 -9.58 10.06 9.13
N SER A 230 -8.48 9.92 8.38
CA SER A 230 -8.10 10.88 7.35
C SER A 230 -9.13 10.96 6.23
N LEU A 231 -9.57 9.81 5.70
CA LEU A 231 -10.58 9.75 4.65
C LEU A 231 -11.94 10.25 5.14
N SER A 232 -12.33 9.92 6.37
CA SER A 232 -13.57 10.43 6.96
C SER A 232 -13.58 11.96 7.03
N VAL A 233 -12.47 12.56 7.48
CA VAL A 233 -12.38 14.03 7.55
C VAL A 233 -12.45 14.67 6.17
N LEU A 234 -11.71 14.13 5.19
CA LEU A 234 -11.71 14.64 3.82
C LEU A 234 -13.11 14.51 3.19
N PHE A 235 -13.73 13.35 3.31
CA PHE A 235 -15.04 13.06 2.75
C PHE A 235 -16.15 13.91 3.37
N LEU A 236 -16.24 13.91 4.71
CA LEU A 236 -17.32 14.54 5.45
C LEU A 236 -17.27 16.07 5.32
N ARG A 237 -16.10 16.66 5.08
CA ARG A 237 -15.96 18.09 4.82
C ARG A 237 -16.83 18.56 3.66
N PHE A 238 -16.95 17.74 2.60
CA PHE A 238 -17.72 18.08 1.40
C PHE A 238 -19.10 17.43 1.38
N ALA A 239 -19.23 16.22 1.94
CA ALA A 239 -20.51 15.52 1.95
C ALA A 239 -21.52 16.10 2.96
N ARG A 240 -21.05 16.56 4.14
CA ARG A 240 -21.93 17.08 5.19
C ARG A 240 -22.69 18.35 4.75
N PRO A 241 -22.05 19.35 4.11
CA PRO A 241 -22.79 20.52 3.64
C PRO A 241 -23.94 20.17 2.67
N VAL A 242 -23.70 19.26 1.73
CA VAL A 242 -24.73 18.80 0.79
C VAL A 242 -25.86 18.07 1.53
N ALA A 243 -25.52 17.16 2.46
CA ALA A 243 -26.51 16.46 3.28
C ALA A 243 -27.33 17.44 4.14
N GLU A 244 -26.71 18.43 4.77
CA GLU A 244 -27.42 19.41 5.58
C GLU A 244 -28.40 20.25 4.75
N VAL A 245 -27.97 20.69 3.57
CA VAL A 245 -28.77 21.53 2.69
C VAL A 245 -29.94 20.77 2.06
N LEU A 246 -29.73 19.52 1.67
CA LEU A 246 -30.73 18.72 0.94
C LEU A 246 -31.62 17.89 1.85
N ILE A 247 -31.11 17.38 2.97
CA ILE A 247 -31.80 16.37 3.77
C ILE A 247 -32.45 16.98 5.01
N ARG A 248 -31.74 17.85 5.74
CA ARG A 248 -32.09 18.24 7.12
C ARG A 248 -33.42 19.00 7.26
N ALA A 249 -33.84 19.73 6.23
CA ALA A 249 -35.03 20.57 6.30
C ALA A 249 -35.87 20.53 4.99
N PRO A 250 -37.20 20.66 5.08
CA PRO A 250 -38.10 20.74 3.92
C PRO A 250 -37.77 21.89 2.97
N LEU A 251 -38.13 21.72 1.70
CA LEU A 251 -38.08 22.79 0.71
C LEU A 251 -38.95 23.99 1.16
N ASN A 252 -38.51 25.22 0.88
CA ASN A 252 -39.17 26.47 1.28
C ASN A 252 -39.35 26.68 2.80
N SER A 253 -38.61 25.96 3.65
CA SER A 253 -38.61 26.22 5.09
C SER A 253 -37.53 27.25 5.48
N ASP A 254 -37.84 28.08 6.48
CA ASP A 254 -36.86 29.01 7.09
C ASP A 254 -35.60 28.30 7.57
N ALA A 255 -35.74 27.03 8.00
CA ALA A 255 -34.61 26.20 8.42
C ALA A 255 -33.66 25.93 7.24
N ARG A 256 -34.19 25.53 6.07
CA ARG A 256 -33.37 25.28 4.88
C ARG A 256 -32.70 26.56 4.38
N GLU A 257 -33.40 27.69 4.40
CA GLU A 257 -32.80 28.99 4.01
C GLU A 257 -31.65 29.40 4.94
N LYS A 258 -31.80 29.21 6.26
CA LYS A 258 -30.74 29.46 7.24
C LYS A 258 -29.52 28.57 7.00
N ILE A 259 -29.73 27.28 6.74
CA ILE A 259 -28.65 26.32 6.44
C ILE A 259 -27.89 26.72 5.16
N VAL A 260 -28.61 27.05 4.09
CA VAL A 260 -28.00 27.49 2.82
C VAL A 260 -27.20 28.77 3.01
N LYS A 261 -27.69 29.71 3.83
CA LYS A 261 -26.96 30.94 4.14
C LYS A 261 -25.71 30.69 4.98
N SER A 262 -25.77 29.78 5.96
CA SER A 262 -24.62 29.48 6.82
C SER A 262 -23.52 28.71 6.09
N LEU A 263 -23.88 27.79 5.20
CA LEU A 263 -22.94 26.91 4.48
C LEU A 263 -22.55 27.44 3.10
N GLY A 264 -22.89 28.69 2.77
CA GLY A 264 -22.78 29.23 1.41
C GLY A 264 -21.41 29.03 0.76
N VAL A 265 -20.32 29.23 1.52
CA VAL A 265 -18.95 29.04 1.03
C VAL A 265 -18.65 27.57 0.75
N ASP A 266 -19.05 26.67 1.65
CA ASP A 266 -18.82 25.23 1.48
C ASP A 266 -19.60 24.66 0.28
N ILE A 267 -20.82 25.16 0.06
CA ILE A 267 -21.65 24.83 -1.09
C ILE A 267 -20.97 25.26 -2.41
N GLU A 268 -20.47 26.49 -2.47
CA GLU A 268 -19.80 27.03 -3.66
C GLU A 268 -18.53 26.24 -4.00
N ILE A 269 -17.81 25.74 -2.98
CA ILE A 269 -16.67 24.86 -3.21
C ILE A 269 -17.12 23.56 -3.89
N VAL A 270 -18.18 22.90 -3.40
CA VAL A 270 -18.68 21.65 -4.01
C VAL A 270 -19.14 21.88 -5.46
N ASP A 271 -19.84 22.98 -5.72
CA ASP A 271 -20.32 23.33 -7.07
C ASP A 271 -19.16 23.45 -8.08
N ASN A 272 -18.00 23.99 -7.67
CA ASN A 272 -16.82 24.11 -8.54
C ASN A 272 -16.21 22.77 -8.98
N TYR A 273 -16.49 21.68 -8.26
CA TYR A 273 -15.99 20.33 -8.55
C TYR A 273 -17.06 19.43 -9.20
N TYR A 274 -18.25 19.95 -9.48
CA TYR A 274 -19.30 19.18 -10.13
C TYR A 274 -18.95 18.91 -11.61
N ILE A 275 -18.92 17.63 -11.97
CA ILE A 275 -18.62 17.13 -13.32
C ILE A 275 -19.82 16.40 -13.97
N GLY A 276 -21.01 16.47 -13.37
CA GLY A 276 -22.21 15.83 -13.90
C GLY A 276 -22.87 16.65 -15.01
N ASP A 277 -23.73 16.00 -15.79
CA ASP A 277 -24.34 16.62 -16.97
C ASP A 277 -25.50 17.56 -16.64
N GLU A 278 -26.17 17.37 -15.50
CA GLU A 278 -27.41 18.06 -15.16
C GLU A 278 -27.13 19.47 -14.58
N PRO A 279 -27.51 20.57 -15.28
CA PRO A 279 -27.20 21.94 -14.86
C PRO A 279 -27.84 22.37 -13.55
N ALA A 280 -28.95 21.75 -13.14
CA ALA A 280 -29.59 22.04 -11.86
C ALA A 280 -28.70 21.69 -10.67
N PHE A 281 -27.88 20.64 -10.79
CA PHE A 281 -26.95 20.22 -9.75
C PHE A 281 -25.60 20.92 -9.83
N ALA A 282 -25.29 21.62 -10.92
CA ALA A 282 -24.11 22.48 -10.99
C ALA A 282 -24.19 23.72 -10.07
N VAL A 283 -25.38 23.99 -9.50
CA VAL A 283 -25.61 25.14 -8.60
C VAL A 283 -26.48 24.73 -7.42
N LEU A 284 -25.88 24.07 -6.42
CA LEU A 284 -26.57 23.54 -5.24
C LEU A 284 -27.35 24.61 -4.49
N LYS A 285 -26.86 25.85 -4.43
CA LYS A 285 -27.61 26.96 -3.80
C LYS A 285 -28.95 27.23 -4.48
N ARG A 286 -29.01 27.12 -5.81
CA ARG A 286 -30.26 27.28 -6.58
C ARG A 286 -31.13 26.04 -6.41
N TYR A 287 -30.54 24.85 -6.47
CA TYR A 287 -31.27 23.61 -6.23
C TYR A 287 -31.88 23.55 -4.83
N ALA A 288 -31.18 23.97 -3.79
CA ALA A 288 -31.69 24.02 -2.43
C ALA A 288 -32.92 24.94 -2.27
N LYS A 289 -33.03 25.97 -3.10
CA LYS A 289 -34.14 26.92 -3.08
C LYS A 289 -35.35 26.41 -3.86
N TYR A 290 -35.13 25.83 -5.03
CA TYR A 290 -36.20 25.48 -5.97
C TYR A 290 -36.50 23.97 -6.04
N GLY A 291 -35.60 23.13 -5.54
CA GLY A 291 -35.70 21.68 -5.46
C GLY A 291 -35.93 21.01 -6.81
N HIS A 292 -36.78 19.98 -6.78
CA HIS A 292 -37.21 19.23 -7.96
C HIS A 292 -37.83 20.12 -9.07
N LYS A 293 -38.25 21.35 -8.77
CA LYS A 293 -38.77 22.28 -9.79
C LYS A 293 -37.71 22.65 -10.83
N LEU A 294 -36.43 22.68 -10.45
CA LEU A 294 -35.36 22.89 -11.43
C LEU A 294 -35.13 21.70 -12.37
N LEU A 295 -35.67 20.53 -12.03
CA LEU A 295 -35.56 19.33 -12.86
C LEU A 295 -36.75 19.21 -13.81
N TYR A 296 -37.97 19.37 -13.29
CA TYR A 296 -39.19 18.97 -14.01
C TYR A 296 -40.04 20.13 -14.52
N TYR A 297 -39.75 21.38 -14.18
CA TYR A 297 -40.55 22.53 -14.60
C TYR A 297 -39.81 23.37 -15.63
N PRO A 298 -40.17 23.28 -16.93
CA PRO A 298 -39.45 23.97 -18.00
C PRO A 298 -39.38 25.49 -17.80
N GLU A 299 -40.46 26.10 -17.31
CA GLU A 299 -40.51 27.56 -17.08
C GLU A 299 -39.52 27.99 -15.99
N THR A 300 -39.53 27.32 -14.84
CA THR A 300 -38.60 27.59 -13.74
C THR A 300 -37.16 27.31 -14.15
N ARG A 301 -36.94 26.23 -14.90
CA ARG A 301 -35.64 25.82 -15.40
C ARG A 301 -35.08 26.82 -16.41
N GLN A 302 -35.91 27.33 -17.32
CA GLN A 302 -35.51 28.37 -18.26
C GLN A 302 -35.22 29.70 -17.54
N GLN A 303 -36.05 30.08 -16.57
CA GLN A 303 -35.89 31.35 -15.83
C GLN A 303 -34.63 31.34 -14.95
N ILE A 304 -34.34 30.23 -14.28
CA ILE A 304 -33.29 30.14 -13.26
C ILE A 304 -31.96 29.59 -13.79
N LEU A 305 -32.00 28.65 -14.74
CA LEU A 305 -30.81 28.01 -15.31
C LEU A 305 -30.55 28.41 -16.77
N GLY A 306 -31.52 29.01 -17.47
CA GLY A 306 -31.38 29.32 -18.90
C GLY A 306 -31.54 28.11 -19.83
N VAL A 307 -31.95 26.96 -19.31
CA VAL A 307 -32.05 25.69 -20.04
C VAL A 307 -33.50 25.39 -20.38
N ARG A 308 -33.76 24.92 -21.61
CA ARG A 308 -35.11 24.52 -22.07
C ARG A 308 -35.35 23.02 -21.86
N GLY A 309 -36.61 22.64 -21.70
CA GLY A 309 -37.02 21.23 -21.53
C GLY A 309 -37.00 20.78 -20.07
N VAL A 310 -37.12 19.47 -19.85
CA VAL A 310 -37.01 18.81 -18.54
C VAL A 310 -35.66 18.10 -18.43
N ALA A 311 -35.21 17.85 -17.20
CA ALA A 311 -34.01 17.06 -16.95
C ALA A 311 -34.13 15.67 -17.59
N ALA A 312 -33.01 15.14 -18.10
CA ALA A 312 -32.93 13.75 -18.53
C ALA A 312 -33.22 12.83 -17.33
N PRO A 313 -33.69 11.57 -17.54
CA PRO A 313 -33.95 10.67 -16.43
C PRO A 313 -32.67 10.47 -15.61
N ILE A 314 -32.69 10.93 -14.36
CA ILE A 314 -31.63 10.69 -13.39
C ILE A 314 -31.68 9.20 -13.01
N ILE A 315 -30.52 8.54 -12.97
CA ILE A 315 -30.38 7.10 -12.75
C ILE A 315 -31.12 6.70 -11.45
N ASN A 316 -31.96 5.65 -11.55
CA ASN A 316 -32.84 5.11 -10.49
C ASN A 316 -34.12 5.89 -10.16
N SER A 317 -34.62 6.78 -11.02
CA SER A 317 -36.01 7.26 -10.93
C SER A 317 -36.99 6.23 -11.53
N PRO A 318 -37.91 5.63 -10.75
CA PRO A 318 -38.88 4.65 -11.27
C PRO A 318 -40.01 5.26 -12.11
N ARG A 319 -39.93 6.54 -12.48
CA ARG A 319 -40.98 7.23 -13.24
C ARG A 319 -40.35 8.06 -14.35
N GLN A 320 -40.80 7.85 -15.58
CA GLN A 320 -40.80 8.92 -16.59
C GLN A 320 -41.69 10.03 -16.02
N VAL A 321 -41.10 10.95 -15.25
CA VAL A 321 -41.82 12.09 -14.70
C VAL A 321 -41.95 13.11 -15.83
N THR A 322 -43.02 12.99 -16.61
CA THR A 322 -43.51 14.07 -17.46
C THR A 322 -44.15 15.15 -16.58
N ILE A 323 -44.30 16.36 -17.15
CA ILE A 323 -44.85 17.57 -16.50
C ILE A 323 -46.24 17.32 -15.87
N ASP A 324 -46.93 16.26 -16.30
CA ASP A 324 -48.27 15.88 -15.83
C ASP A 324 -48.33 15.42 -14.36
N VAL A 325 -47.21 14.99 -13.75
CA VAL A 325 -47.22 14.41 -12.38
C VAL A 325 -47.55 15.43 -11.28
N TYR A 326 -47.27 16.73 -11.47
CA TYR A 326 -47.56 17.72 -10.42
C TYR A 326 -49.02 18.21 -10.42
N ASN A 327 -49.71 18.11 -11.56
CA ASN A 327 -51.15 18.34 -11.63
C ASN A 327 -51.96 17.17 -11.04
N GLU A 328 -51.28 16.08 -10.65
CA GLU A 328 -51.88 14.82 -10.18
C GLU A 328 -51.37 14.34 -8.81
N PHE A 329 -50.76 15.17 -7.96
CA PHE A 329 -50.55 14.72 -6.56
C PHE A 329 -51.91 14.56 -5.88
N GLN A 330 -52.27 13.31 -5.62
CA GLN A 330 -53.59 12.95 -5.07
C GLN A 330 -53.63 13.19 -3.55
N SER A 331 -52.46 13.31 -2.89
CA SER A 331 -52.40 13.55 -1.44
C SER A 331 -51.17 14.37 -0.98
N PRO A 332 -51.25 15.09 0.16
CA PRO A 332 -50.10 15.75 0.79
C PRO A 332 -48.93 14.81 1.13
N GLN A 333 -49.21 13.53 1.33
CA GLN A 333 -48.24 12.47 1.60
C GLN A 333 -47.36 12.20 0.38
N GLU A 334 -47.96 12.14 -0.82
CA GLU A 334 -47.24 11.92 -2.07
C GLU A 334 -46.29 13.07 -2.41
N ASP A 335 -46.69 14.31 -2.11
CA ASP A 335 -45.84 15.49 -2.31
C ASP A 335 -44.58 15.43 -1.39
N VAL A 336 -44.74 15.05 -0.12
CA VAL A 336 -43.60 14.87 0.80
C VAL A 336 -42.68 13.74 0.34
N ILE A 337 -43.24 12.60 -0.09
CA ILE A 337 -42.46 11.47 -0.62
C ILE A 337 -41.66 11.91 -1.84
N PHE A 338 -42.31 12.57 -2.78
CA PHE A 338 -41.67 13.05 -4.00
C PHE A 338 -40.56 14.06 -3.71
N GLU A 339 -40.78 15.00 -2.79
CA GLU A 339 -39.75 15.96 -2.37
C GLU A 339 -38.52 15.27 -1.79
N VAL A 340 -38.71 14.36 -0.82
CA VAL A 340 -37.61 13.66 -0.15
C VAL A 340 -36.87 12.72 -1.11
N GLU A 341 -37.57 12.03 -2.00
CA GLU A 341 -36.96 11.21 -3.05
C GLU A 341 -36.02 12.01 -3.95
N ASN A 342 -36.48 13.17 -4.40
CA ASN A 342 -35.68 14.04 -5.26
C ASN A 342 -34.48 14.65 -4.53
N ASP A 343 -34.61 14.97 -3.24
CA ASP A 343 -33.48 15.42 -2.44
C ASP A 343 -32.46 14.29 -2.19
N ILE A 344 -32.90 13.03 -2.00
CA ILE A 344 -32.00 11.86 -1.92
C ILE A 344 -31.30 11.61 -3.26
N ASN A 345 -32.01 11.73 -4.38
CA ASN A 345 -31.43 11.56 -5.71
C ASN A 345 -30.42 12.66 -6.02
N ALA A 346 -30.72 13.91 -5.69
CA ALA A 346 -29.79 15.02 -5.80
C ALA A 346 -28.53 14.78 -4.95
N PHE A 347 -28.71 14.38 -3.68
CA PHE A 347 -27.59 14.04 -2.80
C PHE A 347 -26.72 12.91 -3.37
N THR A 348 -27.36 11.88 -3.95
CA THR A 348 -26.66 10.78 -4.64
C THR A 348 -25.84 11.28 -5.83
N GLU A 349 -26.39 12.21 -6.61
CA GLU A 349 -25.67 12.80 -7.75
C GLU A 349 -24.44 13.59 -7.28
N TYR A 350 -24.55 14.42 -6.25
CA TYR A 350 -23.38 15.12 -5.69
C TYR A 350 -22.31 14.17 -5.17
N LEU A 351 -22.69 13.06 -4.54
CA LEU A 351 -21.74 12.03 -4.12
C LEU A 351 -20.97 11.49 -5.33
N ARG A 352 -21.66 11.17 -6.41
CA ARG A 352 -21.04 10.56 -7.61
C ARG A 352 -20.22 11.55 -8.43
N ALA A 353 -20.74 12.77 -8.60
CA ALA A 353 -20.28 13.71 -9.61
C ALA A 353 -19.56 14.95 -9.05
N ALA A 354 -19.46 15.13 -7.73
CA ALA A 354 -18.72 16.27 -7.16
C ALA A 354 -17.81 15.86 -6.00
N ILE A 355 -18.33 15.11 -5.04
CA ILE A 355 -17.67 14.90 -3.74
C ILE A 355 -16.34 14.15 -3.88
N PHE A 356 -16.23 13.18 -4.79
CA PHE A 356 -14.97 12.47 -5.02
C PHE A 356 -13.83 13.43 -5.43
N GLN A 357 -14.13 14.33 -6.36
CA GLN A 357 -13.17 15.31 -6.88
C GLN A 357 -12.89 16.40 -5.85
N ALA A 358 -13.93 16.92 -5.20
CA ALA A 358 -13.80 17.94 -4.16
C ALA A 358 -12.96 17.46 -2.97
N ALA A 359 -13.16 16.20 -2.54
CA ALA A 359 -12.39 15.58 -1.46
C ALA A 359 -10.92 15.33 -1.81
N GLY A 360 -10.55 15.40 -3.10
CA GLY A 360 -9.19 15.17 -3.55
C GLY A 360 -8.71 13.74 -3.29
N PHE A 361 -9.62 12.75 -3.33
CA PHE A 361 -9.29 11.37 -2.96
C PHE A 361 -8.16 10.78 -3.78
N GLU A 362 -8.09 11.09 -5.09
CA GLU A 362 -7.00 10.64 -5.95
C GLU A 362 -5.64 11.14 -5.43
N SER A 363 -5.54 12.44 -5.17
CA SER A 363 -4.31 13.07 -4.65
C SER A 363 -3.93 12.50 -3.29
N TYR A 364 -4.92 12.28 -2.42
CA TYR A 364 -4.71 11.67 -1.11
C TYR A 364 -4.16 10.24 -1.23
N CYS A 365 -4.77 9.39 -2.07
CA CYS A 365 -4.31 8.02 -2.30
C CYS A 365 -2.86 7.99 -2.83
N ILE A 366 -2.53 8.85 -3.81
CA ILE A 366 -1.16 8.97 -4.32
C ILE A 366 -0.19 9.36 -3.20
N GLN A 367 -0.55 10.34 -2.37
CA GLN A 367 0.31 10.82 -1.29
C GLN A 367 0.58 9.74 -0.25
N GLU A 368 -0.44 9.00 0.19
CA GLU A 368 -0.27 7.94 1.18
C GLU A 368 0.59 6.78 0.63
N LEU A 369 0.32 6.32 -0.59
CA LEU A 369 1.10 5.25 -1.22
C LEU A 369 2.56 5.68 -1.48
N LYS A 370 2.77 6.93 -1.92
CA LYS A 370 4.11 7.49 -2.10
C LYS A 370 4.83 7.64 -0.76
N GLY A 371 4.13 8.04 0.30
CA GLY A 371 4.70 8.14 1.65
C GLY A 371 5.28 6.80 2.13
N LEU A 372 4.65 5.67 1.79
CA LEU A 372 5.19 4.34 2.09
C LEU A 372 6.51 4.05 1.34
N ILE A 373 6.57 4.43 0.06
CA ILE A 373 7.78 4.27 -0.77
C ILE A 373 8.91 5.12 -0.23
N ASP A 374 8.63 6.38 0.05
CA ASP A 374 9.62 7.32 0.57
C ASP A 374 10.13 6.83 1.93
N SER A 375 9.24 6.38 2.82
CA SER A 375 9.62 5.79 4.12
C SER A 375 10.53 4.55 3.96
N PHE A 376 10.26 3.69 2.97
CA PHE A 376 11.11 2.55 2.67
C PHE A 376 12.48 2.99 2.15
N ARG A 377 12.54 3.98 1.27
CA ARG A 377 13.79 4.48 0.67
C ARG A 377 14.69 5.17 1.69
N GLU A 378 14.12 5.98 2.56
CA GLU A 378 14.85 6.73 3.59
C GLU A 378 15.48 5.81 4.64
N LYS A 379 14.88 4.64 4.89
CA LYS A 379 15.34 3.65 5.88
C LYS A 379 16.51 2.78 5.39
N GLN A 380 17.29 3.20 4.39
CA GLN A 380 18.42 2.42 3.85
C GLN A 380 19.34 1.84 4.94
N GLY A 381 19.77 2.66 5.92
CA GLY A 381 20.65 2.19 6.99
C GLY A 381 20.05 1.06 7.85
N THR A 382 18.73 1.08 8.02
CA THR A 382 17.99 0.01 8.71
C THR A 382 18.00 -1.27 7.88
N TRP A 383 17.81 -1.16 6.56
CA TRP A 383 17.81 -2.31 5.64
C TRP A 383 19.20 -2.89 5.42
N THR A 384 20.26 -2.08 5.54
CA THR A 384 21.64 -2.55 5.60
C THR A 384 21.81 -3.57 6.72
N GLY A 385 21.27 -3.29 7.91
CA GLY A 385 21.30 -4.23 9.04
C GLY A 385 20.51 -5.52 8.77
N VAL A 386 19.37 -5.43 8.07
CA VAL A 386 18.61 -6.62 7.63
C VAL A 386 19.44 -7.45 6.66
N ALA A 387 20.04 -6.82 5.64
CA ALA A 387 20.87 -7.49 4.65
C ALA A 387 22.10 -8.16 5.28
N GLN A 388 22.74 -7.50 6.25
CA GLN A 388 23.89 -8.05 6.95
C GLN A 388 23.54 -9.30 7.75
N ASN A 389 22.37 -9.30 8.41
CA ASN A 389 21.87 -10.48 9.12
C ASN A 389 21.58 -11.64 8.17
N GLU A 390 21.03 -11.38 6.98
CA GLU A 390 20.77 -12.44 5.98
C GLU A 390 22.07 -12.99 5.40
N VAL A 391 23.06 -12.14 5.09
CA VAL A 391 24.38 -12.57 4.62
C VAL A 391 25.13 -13.41 5.66
N ASN A 392 24.93 -13.14 6.96
CA ASN A 392 25.55 -13.93 8.03
C ASN A 392 24.85 -15.26 8.32
N LYS A 393 23.61 -15.47 7.84
CA LYS A 393 22.85 -16.72 8.02
C LYS A 393 23.13 -17.76 6.92
N GLY A 394 23.51 -17.30 5.73
CA GLY A 394 23.96 -18.15 4.62
C GLY A 394 25.46 -18.42 4.72
#